data_AF-A0A8C2S2C5-F1
#
_entry.id   AF-A0A8C2S2C5-F1
#
_cell.length_a   1.000
_cell.length_b   1.000
_cell.length_c   1.000
_cell.angle_alpha   90.00
_cell.angle_beta   90.00
_cell.angle_gamma   90.00
#
_symmetry.space_group_name_H-M   'P 1'
#
loop_
_entity.id
_entity.type
_entity.pdbx_description
1 polymer ?
#
loop_
_entity_poly.entity_id
_entity_poly.type
_entity_poly.pdbx_seq_one_letter_code
_entity_poly.pdbx_strand_id
1 'polypeptide(L)'
;KKVVYVGKDQLVSLPLSYIQVIMMSSPEVTSINQEVLVLTAKATELFGSPLVQYGTTYSFRHSSGKEKEALTSKESEAFQFIADILPKKILASTYLKMLKEKREEEEEEENDNNDESEVNEVEF
;
A
#
# COMPACT_ATOMS: atom_id res chain seq x y z
N LYS A 1 -12.71 -6.17 -26.06
CA LYS A 1 -12.11 -4.98 -25.39
C LYS A 1 -13.19 -4.32 -24.56
N LYS A 2 -13.14 -4.44 -23.23
CA LYS A 2 -14.08 -3.73 -22.34
C LYS A 2 -13.42 -2.41 -21.96
N VAL A 3 -13.89 -1.31 -22.53
CA VAL A 3 -13.47 0.03 -22.12
C VAL A 3 -14.29 0.36 -20.88
N VAL A 4 -13.63 0.43 -19.73
CA VAL A 4 -14.23 0.93 -18.49
C VAL A 4 -14.22 2.45 -18.59
N TYR A 5 -15.41 3.03 -18.72
CA TYR A 5 -15.57 4.48 -18.64
C TYR A 5 -15.39 4.89 -17.18
N VAL A 6 -14.31 5.61 -16.89
CA VAL A 6 -14.19 6.36 -15.63
C VAL A 6 -15.15 7.54 -15.74
N GLY A 7 -16.30 7.43 -15.09
CA GLY A 7 -17.30 8.48 -15.05
C GLY A 7 -16.72 9.74 -14.41
N LYS A 8 -16.81 10.87 -15.12
CA LYS A 8 -16.38 12.21 -14.67
C LYS A 8 -17.23 12.78 -13.52
N ASP A 9 -18.25 12.06 -13.06
CA ASP A 9 -19.17 12.51 -12.01
C ASP A 9 -18.81 12.00 -10.60
N GLN A 10 -17.71 11.25 -10.46
CA GLN A 10 -17.24 10.86 -9.13
C GLN A 10 -16.48 12.02 -8.49
N LEU A 11 -17.10 12.62 -7.46
CA LEU A 11 -16.48 13.63 -6.59
C LEU A 11 -15.14 13.17 -6.01
N VAL A 12 -14.85 11.86 -5.97
CA VAL A 12 -13.58 11.24 -5.53
C VAL A 12 -13.37 9.96 -6.34
N SER A 13 -12.15 9.73 -6.83
CA SER A 13 -11.67 8.51 -7.48
C SER A 13 -11.28 7.40 -6.50
N LEU A 14 -10.97 7.75 -5.24
CA LEU A 14 -10.62 6.78 -4.21
C LEU A 14 -11.87 6.16 -3.56
N PRO A 15 -11.89 4.84 -3.29
CA PRO A 15 -13.01 4.21 -2.58
C PRO A 15 -13.14 4.76 -1.16
N LEU A 16 -14.27 5.42 -0.87
CA LEU A 16 -14.51 6.05 0.44
C LEU A 16 -14.48 5.05 1.60
N SER A 17 -14.95 3.81 1.38
CA SER A 17 -14.88 2.74 2.39
C SER A 17 -13.44 2.44 2.79
N TYR A 18 -12.52 2.42 1.84
CA TYR A 18 -11.11 2.16 2.10
C TYR A 18 -10.46 3.31 2.86
N ILE A 19 -10.75 4.57 2.47
CA ILE A 19 -10.31 5.76 3.20
C ILE A 19 -10.84 5.72 4.64
N GLN A 20 -12.10 5.33 4.84
CA GLN A 20 -12.70 5.23 6.16
C GLN A 20 -12.00 4.18 7.03
N VAL A 21 -11.72 2.99 6.47
CA VAL A 21 -10.99 1.93 7.20
C VAL A 21 -9.59 2.39 7.61
N ILE A 22 -8.86 3.07 6.71
CA ILE A 22 -7.53 3.63 7.04
C ILE A 22 -7.64 4.69 8.13
N MET A 23 -8.61 5.61 8.05
CA MET A 23 -8.77 6.64 9.08
C MET A 23 -9.14 6.02 10.44
N MET A 24 -10.01 5.01 10.46
CA MET A 24 -10.44 4.30 11.67
C MET A 24 -9.39 3.34 12.22
N SER A 25 -8.31 3.04 11.49
CA SER A 25 -7.21 2.23 12.04
C SER A 25 -6.41 2.99 13.10
N SER A 26 -6.60 4.31 13.21
CA SER A 26 -6.04 5.11 14.31
C SER A 26 -6.97 5.02 15.52
N PRO A 27 -6.48 4.61 16.70
CA PRO A 27 -7.31 4.51 17.91
C PRO A 27 -7.89 5.85 18.38
N GLU A 28 -7.36 6.97 17.90
CA GLU A 28 -7.82 8.33 18.19
C GLU A 28 -9.07 8.72 17.39
N VAL A 29 -9.39 8.00 16.32
CA VAL A 29 -10.51 8.30 15.42
C VAL A 29 -11.69 7.40 15.76
N THR A 30 -12.70 7.96 16.41
CA THR A 30 -13.89 7.22 16.88
C THR A 30 -15.07 7.29 15.92
N SER A 31 -15.19 8.39 15.17
CA SER A 31 -16.25 8.61 14.18
C SER A 31 -15.80 9.62 13.12
N ILE A 32 -16.35 9.51 11.91
CA ILE A 32 -15.97 10.33 10.76
C ILE A 32 -17.24 10.83 10.06
N ASN A 33 -17.35 12.14 9.86
CA ASN A 33 -18.39 12.75 9.03
C ASN A 33 -18.10 12.50 7.54
N GLN A 34 -19.15 12.33 6.73
CA GLN A 34 -19.06 12.19 5.27
C GLN A 34 -18.29 13.34 4.60
N GLU A 35 -18.44 14.59 5.07
CA GLU A 35 -17.68 15.72 4.52
C GLU A 35 -16.18 15.58 4.76
N VAL A 36 -15.79 15.18 5.98
CA VAL A 36 -14.38 14.94 6.34
C VAL A 36 -13.84 13.77 5.53
N LEU A 37 -14.62 12.71 5.36
CA LEU A 37 -14.23 11.54 4.57
C LEU A 37 -13.96 11.90 3.10
N VAL A 38 -14.83 12.69 2.48
CA VAL A 38 -14.66 13.16 1.09
C VAL A 38 -13.48 14.12 0.98
N LEU A 39 -13.31 15.04 1.94
CA LEU A 39 -12.19 15.96 1.96
C LEU A 39 -10.85 15.24 2.11
N THR A 40 -10.77 14.27 3.01
CA THR A 40 -9.57 13.43 3.18
C THR A 40 -9.28 12.65 1.92
N ALA A 41 -10.28 12.01 1.31
CA ALA A 41 -10.11 11.32 0.03
C ALA A 41 -9.55 12.25 -1.06
N LYS A 42 -10.06 13.49 -1.15
CA LYS A 42 -9.52 14.49 -2.07
C LYS A 42 -8.10 14.91 -1.76
N ALA A 43 -7.77 15.12 -0.50
CA ALA A 43 -6.41 15.44 -0.08
C ALA A 43 -5.45 14.30 -0.45
N THR A 44 -5.84 13.03 -0.24
CA THR A 44 -5.04 11.85 -0.60
C THR A 44 -4.81 11.74 -2.11
N GLU A 45 -5.80 12.05 -2.94
CA GLU A 45 -5.65 12.11 -4.40
C GLU A 45 -4.61 13.14 -4.82
N LEU A 46 -4.70 14.33 -4.24
CA LEU A 46 -3.78 15.42 -4.56
C LEU A 46 -2.39 15.15 -4.01
N PHE A 47 -2.26 14.50 -2.85
CA PHE A 47 -0.99 14.23 -2.17
C PHE A 47 0.01 13.42 -3.02
N GLY A 48 -0.49 12.51 -3.86
CA GLY A 48 0.36 11.70 -4.73
C GLY A 48 1.21 12.54 -5.71
N SER A 49 0.67 13.63 -6.25
CA SER A 49 1.38 14.44 -7.25
C SER A 49 2.58 15.21 -6.66
N PRO A 50 2.44 15.99 -5.56
CA PRO A 50 3.56 16.61 -4.86
C PRO A 50 4.63 15.59 -4.43
N LEU A 51 4.23 14.39 -3.99
CA LEU A 51 5.16 13.37 -3.54
C LEU A 51 6.03 12.80 -4.69
N VAL A 52 5.43 12.54 -5.85
CA VAL A 52 6.15 12.11 -7.06
C VAL A 52 7.06 13.22 -7.61
N GLN A 53 6.57 14.46 -7.64
CA GLN A 53 7.36 15.62 -8.07
C GLN A 53 8.56 15.85 -7.14
N TYR A 54 8.36 15.75 -5.82
CA TYR A 54 9.44 15.85 -4.84
C TYR A 54 10.51 14.78 -5.06
N GLY A 55 10.11 13.50 -5.25
CA GLY A 55 11.07 12.43 -5.53
C GLY A 55 11.83 12.58 -6.85
N THR A 56 11.18 13.13 -7.89
CA THR A 56 11.78 13.30 -9.22
C THR A 56 12.69 14.53 -9.30
N THR A 57 12.25 15.67 -8.76
CA THR A 57 13.04 16.92 -8.76
C THR A 57 14.29 16.81 -7.90
N TYR A 58 14.24 16.06 -6.80
CA TYR A 58 15.42 15.74 -6.00
C TYR A 58 16.44 14.93 -6.81
N SER A 59 15.99 13.90 -7.52
CA SER A 59 16.85 13.06 -8.37
C SER A 59 17.52 13.84 -9.50
N PHE A 60 16.87 14.90 -10.02
CA PHE A 60 17.41 15.75 -11.08
C PHE A 60 18.45 16.77 -10.57
N ARG A 61 18.23 17.34 -9.38
CA ARG A 61 19.16 18.32 -8.77
C ARG A 61 20.41 17.66 -8.18
N HIS A 62 20.36 16.37 -7.86
CA HIS A 62 21.47 15.58 -7.33
C HIS A 62 22.06 14.56 -8.32
N SER A 63 22.17 14.92 -9.61
CA SER A 63 22.86 14.11 -10.63
C SER A 63 24.38 13.94 -10.40
N SER A 64 24.93 14.52 -9.32
CA SER A 64 26.34 14.37 -8.91
C SER A 64 26.53 13.19 -7.95
N GLY A 65 26.44 11.97 -8.49
CA GLY A 65 27.32 10.83 -8.17
C GLY A 65 27.55 10.32 -6.74
N LYS A 66 26.91 10.83 -5.68
CA LYS A 66 27.12 10.31 -4.30
C LYS A 66 25.80 10.19 -3.55
N GLU A 67 25.62 9.00 -2.97
CA GLU A 67 24.45 8.51 -2.23
C GLU A 67 23.05 8.91 -2.73
N LYS A 68 22.37 7.97 -3.40
CA LYS A 68 20.91 8.00 -3.54
C LYS A 68 20.28 7.68 -2.18
N GLU A 69 20.28 8.65 -1.27
CA GLU A 69 19.45 8.58 -0.07
C GLU A 69 18.00 8.44 -0.51
N ALA A 70 17.30 7.45 0.05
CA ALA A 70 15.88 7.29 -0.15
C ALA A 70 15.21 8.63 0.18
N LEU A 71 14.39 9.13 -0.76
CA LEU A 71 13.49 10.27 -0.64
C LEU A 71 13.77 11.09 0.63
N THR A 72 14.68 12.07 0.58
CA THR A 72 15.03 12.89 1.74
C THR A 72 13.84 13.76 2.12
N SER A 73 12.83 13.15 2.72
CA SER A 73 11.71 13.75 3.45
C SER A 73 12.15 14.77 4.49
N LYS A 74 13.45 14.77 4.84
CA LYS A 74 14.09 15.70 5.76
C LYS A 74 14.10 17.17 5.30
N GLU A 75 14.09 17.46 3.99
CA GLU A 75 14.18 18.86 3.54
C GLU A 75 12.84 19.60 3.55
N SER A 76 11.71 18.88 3.59
CA SER A 76 10.38 19.47 3.66
C SER A 76 9.69 19.07 4.97
N GLU A 77 9.35 20.05 5.79
CA GLU A 77 8.59 19.85 7.04
C GLU A 77 7.33 19.01 6.82
N ALA A 78 6.62 19.25 5.70
CA ALA A 78 5.40 18.53 5.34
C ALA A 78 5.60 17.03 5.05
N PHE A 79 6.82 16.59 4.75
CA PHE A 79 7.12 15.21 4.40
C PHE A 79 7.93 14.45 5.46
N GLN A 80 8.32 15.09 6.56
CA GLN A 80 9.17 14.47 7.59
C GLN A 80 8.60 13.14 8.10
N PHE A 81 7.28 13.04 8.27
CA PHE A 81 6.60 11.82 8.69
C PHE A 81 6.87 10.62 7.77
N ILE A 82 7.21 10.85 6.49
CA ILE A 82 7.54 9.80 5.54
C ILE A 82 8.84 9.10 5.97
N ALA A 83 9.81 9.81 6.57
CA ALA A 83 11.04 9.20 7.06
C ALA A 83 10.77 8.07 8.06
N ASP A 84 9.77 8.27 8.92
CA ASP A 84 9.46 7.40 10.05
C ASP A 84 8.70 6.14 9.61
N ILE A 85 7.96 6.21 8.50
CA ILE A 85 7.17 5.08 7.95
C ILE A 85 7.91 4.31 6.86
N LEU A 86 9.03 4.83 6.34
CA LEU A 86 9.77 4.17 5.29
C LEU A 86 10.43 2.88 5.82
N PRO A 87 10.26 1.74 5.12
CA PRO A 87 10.93 0.51 5.50
C PRO A 87 12.45 0.68 5.38
N LYS A 88 13.19 0.03 6.30
CA LYS A 88 14.65 0.04 6.25
C LYS A 88 15.11 -0.52 4.91
N LYS A 89 16.13 0.11 4.33
CA LYS A 89 16.73 -0.36 3.09
C LYS A 89 17.24 -1.79 3.29
N ILE A 90 16.69 -2.71 2.51
CA ILE A 90 17.15 -4.09 2.43
C ILE A 90 17.97 -4.29 1.15
N LEU A 91 18.82 -5.31 1.17
CA LEU A 91 19.54 -5.71 -0.04
C LEU A 91 18.58 -6.42 -1.00
N ALA A 92 18.76 -6.23 -2.31
CA ALA A 92 17.92 -6.85 -3.32
C ALA A 92 17.90 -8.39 -3.21
N SER A 93 19.04 -9.01 -2.87
CA SER A 93 19.12 -10.45 -2.64
C SER A 93 18.29 -10.92 -1.45
N THR A 94 18.23 -10.13 -0.37
CA THR A 94 17.39 -10.41 0.80
C THR A 94 15.92 -10.36 0.43
N TYR A 95 15.48 -9.34 -0.32
CA TYR A 95 14.10 -9.24 -0.80
C TYR A 95 13.72 -10.43 -1.70
N LEU A 96 14.61 -10.80 -2.63
CA LEU A 96 14.39 -11.95 -3.51
C LEU A 96 14.30 -13.26 -2.74
N LYS A 97 15.05 -13.41 -1.65
CA LYS A 97 14.96 -14.58 -0.76
C LYS A 97 13.60 -14.61 -0.04
N MET A 98 13.18 -13.51 0.58
CA MET A 98 11.88 -13.40 1.25
C MET A 98 10.70 -13.71 0.31
N LEU A 99 10.78 -13.29 -0.97
CA LEU A 99 9.74 -13.60 -1.96
C LEU A 99 9.66 -15.08 -2.34
N LYS A 100 10.77 -15.83 -2.22
CA LYS A 100 10.77 -17.27 -2.44
C LYS A 100 10.20 -18.01 -1.24
N GLU A 101 10.66 -17.66 -0.04
CA GLU A 101 10.18 -18.25 1.22
C GLU A 101 8.67 -18.07 1.39
N LYS A 102 8.13 -16.87 1.13
CA LYS A 102 6.69 -16.62 1.19
C LYS A 102 5.87 -17.49 0.22
N ARG A 103 6.41 -17.81 -0.96
CA ARG A 103 5.74 -18.68 -1.93
C ARG A 103 5.75 -20.12 -1.45
N GLU A 104 6.87 -20.57 -0.88
CA GLU A 104 7.01 -21.91 -0.31
C GLU A 104 6.04 -22.09 0.88
N GLU A 105 5.87 -21.08 1.74
CA GLU A 105 4.88 -21.07 2.83
C GLU A 105 3.43 -21.17 2.31
N GLU A 106 3.07 -20.42 1.26
CA GLU A 106 1.74 -20.49 0.63
C GLU A 106 1.47 -21.89 0.01
N GLU A 107 2.49 -22.55 -0.54
CA GLU A 107 2.40 -23.89 -1.11
C GLU A 107 2.32 -25.00 -0.04
N GLU A 108 2.91 -24.80 1.14
CA GLU A 108 2.83 -25.73 2.28
C GLU A 108 1.46 -25.67 2.98
N GLU A 109 0.85 -24.47 3.12
CA GLU A 109 -0.50 -24.32 3.72
C GLU A 109 -1.62 -24.93 2.86
N GLU A 110 -1.48 -25.02 1.54
CA GLU A 110 -2.48 -25.68 0.67
C GLU A 110 -2.44 -27.22 0.75
N ASN A 111 -1.31 -27.82 1.15
CA ASN A 111 -1.17 -29.28 1.20
C ASN A 111 -1.72 -29.91 2.48
N ASP A 112 -1.90 -29.15 3.57
CA ASP A 112 -2.33 -29.66 4.88
C ASP A 112 -3.88 -29.76 5.04
N ASN A 113 -4.65 -29.44 3.98
CA ASN A 113 -6.13 -29.47 4.00
C ASN A 113 -6.76 -30.74 3.39
N ASN A 114 -5.97 -31.79 3.12
CA ASN A 114 -6.39 -32.97 2.35
C ASN A 114 -6.50 -34.30 3.13
N ASP A 115 -6.58 -34.27 4.47
CA ASP A 115 -6.78 -35.50 5.26
C ASP A 115 -7.98 -35.32 6.20
N GLU A 116 -9.16 -35.80 5.77
CA GLU A 116 -10.24 -36.38 6.59
C GLU A 116 -11.57 -36.36 5.79
N SER A 117 -11.86 -37.44 5.04
CA SER A 117 -13.21 -38.02 4.91
C SER A 117 -13.27 -39.21 3.93
N GLU A 118 -12.70 -40.36 4.32
CA GLU A 118 -13.22 -41.65 3.83
C GLU A 118 -14.32 -42.14 4.79
N VAL A 119 -15.56 -41.74 4.51
CA VAL A 119 -16.74 -42.34 5.14
C VAL A 119 -17.02 -43.66 4.39
N ASN A 120 -16.76 -44.77 5.07
CA ASN A 120 -17.11 -46.12 4.61
C ASN A 120 -18.62 -46.23 4.29
N GLU A 121 -18.97 -46.44 3.02
CA GLU A 121 -20.28 -46.92 2.62
C GLU A 121 -20.38 -48.42 2.93
N VAL A 122 -21.35 -48.78 3.78
CA VAL A 122 -21.72 -50.17 4.07
C VAL A 122 -22.73 -50.62 3.02
N GLU A 123 -22.36 -51.60 2.19
CA GLU A 123 -23.28 -52.28 1.26
C GLU A 123 -24.38 -53.05 2.03
N PHE A 124 -25.62 -52.92 1.55
CA PHE A 124 -26.82 -53.65 2.00
C PHE A 124 -26.90 -55.06 1.41
#